data_AF-A0A3A8GJD3-F1
#
_entry.id   AF-A0A3A8GJD3-F1
#
_cell.length_a   1.000
_cell.length_b   1.000
_cell.length_c   1.000
_cell.angle_alpha   90.00
_cell.angle_beta   90.00
_cell.angle_gamma   90.00
#
_symmetry.space_group_name_H-M   'P 1'
#
loop_
_entity.id
_entity.type
_entity.pdbx_description
1 polymer ?
#
loop_
_entity_poly.entity_id
_entity_poly.type
_entity_poly.pdbx_seq_one_letter_code
_entity_poly.pdbx_strand_id
1 'polypeptide(L)'
;MRPLMRKVERLLAEAAQVCPKPVAGTAREILKLKDALWTFVYTEGVEPTNNLAERDLRHAVIWRKTSFGTQSEDGSRFVERILTAVRSLRKQERNVLDALTASLTLAQGGAAGGHAAQGTARSAR
;
A
#
# COMPACT_ATOMS: atom_id res chain seq x y z
N MET A 1 -13.60 7.48 -27.06
CA MET A 1 -13.90 6.78 -25.79
C MET A 1 -15.10 7.29 -25.00
N ARG A 2 -15.33 8.61 -24.88
CA ARG A 2 -16.47 9.17 -24.11
C ARG A 2 -17.85 8.52 -24.34
N PRO A 3 -18.29 8.18 -25.58
CA PRO A 3 -19.59 7.52 -25.78
C PRO A 3 -19.67 6.12 -25.14
N LEU A 4 -18.56 5.37 -25.17
CA LEU A 4 -18.49 4.04 -24.55
C LEU A 4 -18.55 4.15 -23.03
N MET A 5 -17.82 5.09 -22.44
CA MET A 5 -17.80 5.32 -21.00
C MET A 5 -19.19 5.60 -20.46
N ARG A 6 -19.92 6.53 -21.09
CA ARG A 6 -21.31 6.85 -20.75
C ARG A 6 -22.23 5.63 -20.89
N LYS A 7 -22.03 4.81 -21.93
CA LYS A 7 -22.82 3.60 -22.13
C LYS A 7 -22.59 2.59 -20.99
N VAL A 8 -21.34 2.37 -20.59
CA VAL A 8 -20.99 1.48 -19.48
C VAL A 8 -21.58 1.99 -18.17
N GLU A 9 -21.41 3.27 -17.86
CA GLU A 9 -21.98 3.87 -16.64
C GLU A 9 -23.51 3.77 -16.60
N ARG A 10 -24.18 4.02 -17.73
CA ARG A 10 -25.64 3.84 -17.84
C ARG A 10 -26.06 2.39 -17.57
N LEU A 11 -25.37 1.42 -18.17
CA LEU A 11 -25.68 0.00 -17.98
C LEU A 11 -25.43 -0.45 -16.52
N LEU A 12 -24.38 0.07 -15.88
CA LEU A 12 -24.14 -0.18 -14.45
C LEU A 12 -25.24 0.44 -13.58
N ALA A 13 -25.71 1.65 -13.91
CA ALA A 13 -26.79 2.30 -13.17
C ALA A 13 -28.12 1.54 -13.31
N GLU A 14 -28.41 1.03 -14.50
CA GLU A 14 -29.56 0.17 -14.76
C GLU A 14 -29.45 -1.15 -13.98
N ALA A 15 -28.29 -1.82 -14.06
CA ALA A 15 -28.04 -3.06 -13.33
C ALA A 15 -28.16 -2.89 -11.80
N ALA A 16 -27.75 -1.72 -11.28
CA ALA A 16 -27.88 -1.38 -9.86
C ALA A 16 -29.34 -1.28 -9.38
N GLN A 17 -30.30 -1.06 -10.29
CA GLN A 17 -31.73 -0.92 -9.97
C GLN A 17 -32.52 -2.20 -10.29
N VAL A 18 -32.24 -2.84 -11.42
CA VAL A 18 -33.11 -3.89 -11.98
C VAL A 18 -32.62 -5.30 -11.65
N CYS A 19 -31.32 -5.49 -11.40
CA CYS A 19 -30.77 -6.84 -11.19
C CYS A 19 -30.96 -7.35 -9.75
N PRO A 20 -30.83 -8.68 -9.52
CA PRO A 20 -30.82 -9.27 -8.19
C PRO A 20 -29.74 -8.67 -7.28
N LYS A 21 -29.98 -8.73 -5.97
CA LYS A 21 -29.13 -8.08 -4.93
C LYS A 21 -27.61 -8.22 -5.15
N PRO A 22 -27.03 -9.40 -5.48
CA PRO A 22 -25.57 -9.52 -5.65
C PRO A 22 -25.03 -8.70 -6.83
N VAL A 23 -25.72 -8.74 -7.97
CA VAL A 23 -25.33 -8.02 -9.18
C VAL A 23 -25.55 -6.53 -8.98
N ALA A 24 -26.71 -6.15 -8.43
CA ALA A 24 -27.01 -4.76 -8.14
C ALA A 24 -26.04 -4.14 -7.11
N GLY A 25 -25.61 -4.92 -6.11
CA GLY A 25 -24.58 -4.52 -5.15
C GLY A 25 -23.23 -4.27 -5.83
N THR A 26 -22.78 -5.22 -6.66
CA THR A 26 -21.53 -5.09 -7.41
C THR A 26 -21.55 -3.86 -8.33
N ALA A 27 -22.65 -3.62 -9.04
CA ALA A 27 -22.79 -2.46 -9.92
C ALA A 27 -22.70 -1.13 -9.14
N ARG A 28 -23.31 -1.05 -7.95
CA ARG A 28 -23.18 0.13 -7.08
C ARG A 28 -21.74 0.36 -6.61
N GLU A 29 -21.03 -0.70 -6.22
CA GLU A 29 -19.63 -0.55 -5.80
C GLU A 29 -18.73 -0.10 -6.96
N ILE A 30 -18.93 -0.62 -8.18
CA ILE A 30 -18.19 -0.16 -9.35
C ILE A 30 -18.49 1.31 -9.65
N LEU A 31 -19.76 1.74 -9.56
CA LEU A 31 -20.15 3.14 -9.81
C LEU A 31 -19.55 4.14 -8.82
N LYS A 32 -19.29 3.73 -7.56
CA LYS A 32 -18.57 4.59 -6.59
C LYS A 32 -17.15 4.93 -7.06
N LEU A 33 -16.57 4.09 -7.91
CA LEU A 33 -15.21 4.22 -8.44
C LEU A 33 -15.20 4.58 -9.94
N LYS A 34 -16.30 5.12 -10.48
CA LYS A 34 -16.44 5.40 -11.93
C LYS A 34 -15.31 6.27 -12.50
N ASP A 35 -14.80 7.24 -11.74
CA ASP A 35 -13.75 8.14 -12.22
C ASP A 35 -12.41 7.38 -12.33
N ALA A 36 -12.16 6.42 -11.44
CA ALA A 36 -10.98 5.57 -11.45
C ALA A 36 -11.02 4.49 -12.54
N LEU A 37 -12.22 4.03 -12.94
CA LEU A 37 -12.43 3.00 -13.96
C LEU A 37 -11.76 3.33 -15.29
N TRP A 38 -11.62 4.63 -15.59
CA TRP A 38 -11.14 5.13 -16.87
C TRP A 38 -9.71 5.68 -16.82
N THR A 39 -9.00 5.55 -15.70
CA THR A 39 -7.66 6.15 -15.51
C THR A 39 -6.69 5.76 -16.63
N PHE A 40 -6.72 4.51 -17.10
CA PHE A 40 -5.88 4.02 -18.20
C PHE A 40 -6.11 4.73 -19.55
N VAL A 41 -7.26 5.39 -19.73
CA VAL A 41 -7.57 6.15 -20.95
C VAL A 41 -6.90 7.52 -20.93
N TYR A 42 -6.65 8.06 -19.74
CA TYR A 42 -6.14 9.42 -19.56
C TYR A 42 -4.66 9.45 -19.14
N THR A 43 -4.16 8.37 -18.55
CA THR A 43 -2.80 8.28 -18.02
C THR A 43 -2.04 7.18 -18.73
N GLU A 44 -1.01 7.58 -19.47
CA GLU A 44 -0.10 6.64 -20.14
C GLU A 44 0.62 5.74 -19.11
N GLY A 45 0.85 4.48 -19.49
CA GLY A 45 1.50 3.49 -18.63
C GLY A 45 0.61 2.87 -17.53
N VAL A 46 -0.64 3.32 -17.39
CA VAL A 46 -1.62 2.66 -16.52
C VAL A 46 -2.30 1.54 -17.29
N GLU A 47 -2.20 0.31 -16.78
CA GLU A 47 -2.87 -0.86 -17.35
C GLU A 47 -4.40 -0.76 -17.22
N PRO A 48 -5.18 -1.28 -18.18
CA PRO A 48 -6.65 -1.34 -18.10
C PRO A 48 -7.16 -2.41 -17.10
N THR A 49 -6.28 -2.94 -16.26
CA THR A 49 -6.56 -4.04 -15.33
C THR A 49 -6.08 -3.71 -13.93
N ASN A 50 -6.72 -4.30 -12.92
CA ASN A 50 -6.35 -4.15 -11.51
C ASN A 50 -5.16 -5.05 -11.08
N ASN A 51 -4.53 -5.76 -12.02
CA ASN A 51 -3.53 -6.79 -11.75
C ASN A 51 -2.34 -6.27 -10.93
N LEU A 52 -1.89 -5.04 -11.20
CA LEU A 52 -0.79 -4.44 -10.46
C LEU A 52 -1.16 -4.28 -8.98
N ALA A 53 -2.32 -3.67 -8.70
CA ALA A 53 -2.83 -3.44 -7.34
C ALA A 53 -3.16 -4.74 -6.60
N GLU A 54 -3.59 -5.78 -7.32
CA GLU A 54 -3.80 -7.12 -6.75
C GLU A 54 -2.48 -7.82 -6.41
N ARG A 55 -1.49 -7.78 -7.32
CA ARG A 55 -0.18 -8.42 -7.15
C ARG A 55 0.62 -7.85 -6.00
N ASP A 56 0.81 -6.53 -5.99
CA ASP A 56 0.00 -5.75 -5.09
C ASP A 56 -0.30 -6.35 -3.71
N LEU A 57 -1.53 -6.18 -3.26
CA LEU A 57 -2.00 -6.60 -1.93
C LEU A 57 -1.85 -8.11 -1.62
N ARG A 58 -1.60 -8.97 -2.61
CA ARG A 58 -1.55 -10.44 -2.48
C ARG A 58 -0.69 -10.94 -1.32
N HIS A 59 0.51 -10.42 -1.12
CA HIS A 59 1.38 -10.88 -0.04
C HIS A 59 0.75 -10.65 1.35
N ALA A 60 0.13 -9.48 1.56
CA ALA A 60 -0.55 -9.15 2.81
C ALA A 60 -1.79 -10.03 3.02
N VAL A 61 -2.57 -10.24 1.96
CA VAL A 61 -3.79 -11.06 2.00
C VAL A 61 -3.46 -12.53 2.31
N ILE A 62 -2.45 -13.10 1.65
CA ILE A 62 -2.01 -14.48 1.89
C ILE A 62 -1.56 -14.62 3.34
N TRP A 63 -0.66 -13.74 3.81
CA TRP A 63 -0.17 -13.77 5.18
C TRP A 63 -1.32 -13.68 6.20
N ARG A 64 -2.25 -12.75 6.04
CA ARG A 64 -3.41 -12.64 6.95
C ARG A 64 -4.23 -13.93 6.97
N LYS A 65 -4.44 -14.55 5.81
CA LYS A 65 -5.24 -15.77 5.68
C LYS A 65 -4.55 -16.99 6.28
N THR A 66 -3.24 -17.13 6.09
CA THR A 66 -2.47 -18.30 6.55
C THR A 66 -1.98 -18.17 7.99
N SER A 67 -1.80 -16.95 8.48
CA SER A 67 -1.17 -16.65 9.77
C SER A 67 -2.10 -15.88 10.72
N PHE A 68 -3.40 -15.80 10.41
CA PHE A 68 -4.44 -15.13 11.20
C PHE A 68 -4.27 -13.62 11.44
N GLY A 69 -3.23 -13.00 10.87
CA GLY A 69 -2.99 -11.57 10.98
C GLY A 69 -2.41 -11.15 12.33
N THR A 70 -2.82 -9.99 12.83
CA THR A 70 -2.38 -9.39 14.09
C THR A 70 -3.51 -9.37 15.12
N GLN A 71 -3.16 -9.50 16.40
CA GLN A 71 -4.10 -9.47 17.53
C GLN A 71 -3.92 -8.24 18.44
N SER A 72 -3.01 -7.33 18.08
CA SER A 72 -2.76 -6.08 18.80
C SER A 72 -2.66 -4.91 17.83
N GLU A 73 -2.90 -3.70 18.35
CA GLU A 73 -2.70 -2.46 17.59
C GLU A 73 -1.23 -2.32 17.17
N ASP A 74 -0.29 -2.51 18.09
CA ASP A 74 1.14 -2.43 17.80
C ASP A 74 1.58 -3.42 16.72
N GLY A 75 1.08 -4.65 16.77
CA GLY A 75 1.34 -5.65 15.74
C GLY A 75 0.78 -5.21 14.38
N SER A 76 -0.42 -4.64 14.37
CA SER A 76 -1.04 -4.12 13.15
C SER A 76 -0.23 -2.97 12.56
N ARG A 77 0.25 -2.04 13.40
CA ARG A 77 1.13 -0.95 13.01
C ARG A 77 2.48 -1.43 12.47
N PHE A 78 3.07 -2.44 13.09
CA PHE A 78 4.31 -3.04 12.59
C PHE A 78 4.10 -3.63 11.18
N VAL A 79 3.06 -4.44 11.01
CA VAL A 79 2.75 -5.10 9.73
C VAL A 79 2.44 -4.07 8.63
N GLU A 80 1.64 -3.05 8.94
CA GLU A 80 1.35 -1.93 8.04
C GLU A 80 2.65 -1.28 7.53
N ARG A 81 3.57 -0.95 8.45
CA ARG A 81 4.84 -0.29 8.13
C ARG A 81 5.77 -1.19 7.32
N ILE A 82 5.97 -2.43 7.74
CA ILE A 82 6.92 -3.33 7.06
C ILE A 82 6.44 -3.70 5.66
N LEU A 83 5.14 -3.97 5.47
CA LEU A 83 4.59 -4.24 4.14
C LEU A 83 4.72 -3.03 3.23
N THR A 84 4.46 -1.82 3.74
CA THR A 84 4.64 -0.58 2.99
C THR A 84 6.10 -0.40 2.58
N ALA A 85 7.04 -0.54 3.50
CA ALA A 85 8.47 -0.40 3.22
C ALA A 85 8.95 -1.43 2.18
N VAL A 86 8.65 -2.71 2.39
CA VAL A 86 9.04 -3.79 1.47
C VAL A 86 8.50 -3.55 0.07
N ARG A 87 7.25 -3.09 -0.04
CA ARG A 87 6.58 -2.93 -1.33
C ARG A 87 7.06 -1.72 -2.09
N SER A 88 7.30 -0.62 -1.39
CA SER A 88 7.95 0.56 -1.96
C SER A 88 9.38 0.23 -2.44
N LEU A 89 10.16 -0.50 -1.64
CA LEU A 89 11.53 -0.90 -2.00
C LEU A 89 11.57 -1.80 -3.23
N ARG A 90 10.66 -2.78 -3.31
CA ARG A 90 10.54 -3.64 -4.50
C ARG A 90 10.17 -2.86 -5.76
N LYS A 91 9.26 -1.88 -5.66
CA LYS A 91 8.90 -1.00 -6.79
C LYS A 91 10.05 -0.11 -7.25
N GLN A 92 10.95 0.26 -6.34
CA GLN A 92 12.17 1.00 -6.63
C GLN A 92 13.33 0.11 -7.08
N GLU A 93 13.10 -1.20 -7.23
CA GLU A 93 14.14 -2.19 -7.58
C GLU A 93 15.32 -2.22 -6.60
N ARG A 94 15.06 -1.92 -5.32
CA ARG A 94 16.07 -1.90 -4.26
C ARG A 94 16.07 -3.21 -3.48
N ASN A 95 17.26 -3.65 -3.07
CA ASN A 95 17.40 -4.78 -2.16
C ASN A 95 16.73 -4.44 -0.81
N VAL A 96 15.74 -5.24 -0.45
CA VAL A 96 14.91 -5.03 0.75
C VAL A 96 15.74 -5.19 2.03
N LEU A 97 16.57 -6.22 2.11
CA LEU A 97 17.35 -6.51 3.31
C LEU A 97 18.39 -5.41 3.55
N ASP A 98 19.08 -4.98 2.50
CA ASP A 98 20.12 -3.95 2.60
C ASP A 98 19.50 -2.62 3.07
N ALA A 99 18.36 -2.23 2.48
CA ALA A 99 17.69 -0.98 2.84
C ALA A 99 17.15 -0.99 4.27
N LEU A 100 16.58 -2.11 4.73
CA LEU A 100 16.10 -2.23 6.11
C LEU A 100 17.26 -2.25 7.11
N THR A 101 18.34 -2.97 6.79
CA THR A 101 19.55 -3.02 7.61
C THR A 101 20.14 -1.62 7.77
N ALA A 102 20.34 -0.90 6.66
CA ALA A 102 20.85 0.47 6.67
C ALA A 102 19.97 1.39 7.51
N SER A 103 18.64 1.27 7.40
CA SER A 103 17.70 2.09 8.17
C SER A 103 17.81 1.83 9.68
N LEU A 104 17.97 0.57 10.09
CA LEU A 104 18.13 0.20 11.50
C LEU A 104 19.50 0.63 12.06
N THR A 105 20.58 0.45 11.30
CA THR A 105 21.92 0.90 11.71
C THR A 105 21.97 2.42 11.90
N LEU A 106 21.33 3.18 11.01
CA LEU A 106 21.22 4.64 11.15
C LEU A 106 20.41 5.05 12.38
N ALA A 107 19.30 4.37 12.66
CA ALA A 107 18.48 4.65 13.85
C ALA A 107 19.24 4.37 15.16
N GLN A 108 20.04 3.29 15.19
CA GLN A 108 20.88 2.94 16.34
C GLN A 108 22.06 3.92 16.51
N GLY A 109 22.68 4.35 15.41
CA GLY A 109 23.74 5.37 15.43
C GLY A 109 23.24 6.76 15.87
N GLY A 110 21.99 7.10 15.53
CA GLY A 110 21.33 8.32 15.99
C GLY A 110 20.94 8.28 17.48
N ALA A 111 20.68 7.09 18.03
CA ALA A 111 20.42 6.91 19.47
C ALA A 111 21.70 6.98 20.32
N ALA A 112 22.88 6.71 19.75
CA ALA A 112 24.17 6.82 20.43
C ALA A 112 24.74 8.25 20.48
N GLY A 113 24.16 9.21 19.75
CA GLY A 113 24.64 10.60 19.69
C GLY A 113 24.23 11.50 20.87
N GLY A 114 23.48 11.00 21.86
CA GLY A 114 22.90 11.81 22.93
C GLY A 114 23.59 11.76 24.29
N HIS A 115 24.67 10.99 24.48
CA HIS A 115 25.20 10.70 25.84
C HIS A 115 26.73 10.56 25.96
N ALA A 116 27.53 11.24 25.13
CA ALA A 116 28.97 11.26 25.36
C ALA A 116 29.63 12.53 24.80
N ALA A 117 29.62 13.63 25.59
CA ALA A 117 30.68 14.65 25.56
C ALA A 117 30.53 15.69 26.69
N GLN A 118 30.41 15.29 27.97
CA GLN A 118 30.79 16.17 29.08
C GLN A 118 31.44 15.32 30.18
N GLY A 119 32.77 15.40 30.26
CA GLY A 119 33.53 14.84 31.37
C GLY A 119 34.80 14.16 30.92
N THR A 120 35.89 14.91 30.77
CA THR A 120 37.12 14.76 31.57
C THR A 120 38.28 15.51 30.90
N ALA A 121 38.62 16.67 31.45
CA ALA A 121 39.99 17.16 31.48
C ALA A 121 40.15 18.00 32.75
N ARG A 122 40.36 17.31 33.86
CA ARG A 122 40.84 17.89 35.11
C ARG A 122 42.38 17.91 35.00
N SER A 123 42.93 19.13 35.05
CA SER A 123 44.27 19.53 35.48
C SER A 123 45.26 18.44 35.92
N ALA A 124 46.51 18.45 35.39
CA ALA A 124 47.72 18.70 36.19
C ALA A 124 49.02 18.62 35.35
N ARG A 125 49.87 19.64 35.56
CA ARG A 125 51.29 19.84 35.18
C ARG A 125 51.59 20.50 33.84
#